data_AF-A0A7G1KT40-F1
#
_entry.id   AF-A0A7G1KT40-F1
#
_cell.length_a   1.000
_cell.length_b   1.000
_cell.length_c   1.000
_cell.angle_alpha   90.00
_cell.angle_beta   90.00
_cell.angle_gamma   90.00
#
_symmetry.space_group_name_H-M   'P 1'
#
loop_
_entity.id
_entity.type
_entity.pdbx_description
1 polymer ?
#
loop_
_entity_poly.entity_id
_entity_poly.type
_entity_poly.pdbx_seq_one_letter_code
_entity_poly.pdbx_strand_id
1 'polypeptide(L)' 'MPRELTERQQRNLREIARVVAQQAKLERRRDALILEAAEDLRTPRALIAEAAQLSEPQVYKIRRDELKRREQPPEL' A
#
# COMPACT_ATOMS: atom_id res chain seq x y z
N MET A 1 -16.54 -30.21 -15.56
CA MET A 1 -15.08 -30.40 -15.78
C MET A 1 -14.37 -29.10 -15.39
N PRO A 2 -13.44 -29.09 -14.41
CA PRO A 2 -12.59 -27.92 -14.20
C PRO A 2 -11.75 -27.71 -15.45
N ARG A 3 -11.74 -26.50 -16.01
CA ARG A 3 -10.88 -26.18 -17.17
C ARG A 3 -9.43 -26.19 -16.71
N GLU A 4 -8.67 -27.16 -17.18
CA GLU A 4 -7.22 -27.16 -17.01
C GLU A 4 -6.62 -25.95 -17.72
N LEU A 5 -5.82 -25.18 -16.99
CA LEU A 5 -5.16 -24.01 -17.54
C LEU A 5 -4.00 -24.46 -18.42
N THR A 6 -3.92 -23.91 -19.62
CA THR A 6 -2.75 -24.06 -20.48
C THR A 6 -1.50 -23.53 -19.78
N GLU A 7 -0.31 -24.05 -20.12
CA GLU A 7 0.95 -23.58 -19.53
C GLU A 7 1.14 -22.07 -19.67
N ARG A 8 0.71 -21.48 -20.80
CA ARG A 8 0.77 -20.04 -21.03
C ARG A 8 -0.12 -19.28 -20.05
N GLN A 9 -1.35 -19.75 -19.81
CA GLN A 9 -2.23 -19.16 -18.81
C GLN A 9 -1.64 -19.28 -17.40
N GLN A 10 -1.09 -20.44 -17.05
CA GLN A 10 -0.43 -20.63 -15.75
C GLN A 10 0.76 -19.69 -15.56
N ARG A 11 1.61 -19.51 -16.59
CA ARG A 11 2.73 -18.55 -16.56
C ARG A 11 2.24 -17.11 -16.36
N ASN A 12 1.24 -16.68 -17.14
CA ASN A 12 0.66 -15.35 -17.01
C ASN A 12 0.11 -15.10 -15.60
N LEU A 13 -0.61 -16.08 -15.01
CA LEU A 13 -1.15 -15.93 -13.66
C LEU A 13 -0.04 -15.80 -12.60
N ARG A 14 1.06 -16.54 -12.73
CA ARG A 14 2.22 -16.40 -11.82
C ARG A 14 2.85 -15.01 -11.95
N GLU A 15 2.93 -14.48 -13.16
CA GLU A 15 3.47 -13.14 -13.40
C GLU A 15 2.56 -12.05 -12.84
N ILE A 16 1.25 -12.16 -13.05
CA ILE A 16 0.26 -11.27 -12.43
C ILE A 16 0.40 -11.28 -10.91
N ALA A 17 0.47 -12.46 -10.29
CA ALA A 17 0.65 -12.57 -8.85
C ALA A 17 1.93 -11.88 -8.35
N ARG A 18 3.03 -11.98 -9.12
CA ARG A 18 4.29 -11.29 -8.80
C ARG A 18 4.13 -9.77 -8.87
N VAL A 19 3.49 -9.25 -9.91
CA VAL A 19 3.24 -7.81 -10.07
C VAL A 19 2.37 -7.29 -8.93
N VAL A 20 1.30 -8.00 -8.57
CA VAL A 20 0.42 -7.64 -7.46
C VAL A 20 1.19 -7.62 -6.13
N ALA A 21 2.05 -8.60 -5.88
CA ALA A 21 2.88 -8.63 -4.68
C ALA A 21 3.88 -7.44 -4.63
N GLN A 22 4.45 -7.06 -5.77
CA GLN A 22 5.33 -5.89 -5.87
C GLN A 22 4.57 -4.59 -5.64
N GLN A 23 3.37 -4.44 -6.23
CA GLN A 23 2.49 -3.29 -6.00
C GLN A 23 2.14 -3.15 -4.52
N ALA A 24 1.73 -4.24 -3.86
CA ALA A 24 1.42 -4.23 -2.44
C ALA A 24 2.62 -3.82 -1.56
N LYS A 25 3.85 -4.24 -1.92
CA LYS A 25 5.07 -3.81 -1.23
C LYS A 25 5.33 -2.31 -1.40
N LEU A 26 5.14 -1.78 -2.61
CA LEU A 26 5.32 -0.36 -2.90
C LEU A 26 4.24 0.49 -2.20
N GLU A 27 2.99 0.04 -2.17
CA GLU A 27 1.91 0.70 -1.44
C GLU A 27 2.21 0.78 0.06
N ARG A 28 2.66 -0.32 0.69
CA ARG A 28 3.08 -0.28 2.10
C ARG A 28 4.22 0.71 2.35
N ARG A 29 5.18 0.79 1.43
CA ARG A 29 6.27 1.76 1.52
C ARG A 29 5.77 3.20 1.40
N ARG A 30 4.87 3.47 0.45
CA ARG A 30 4.23 4.79 0.29
C ARG A 30 3.49 5.17 1.57
N ASP A 31 2.69 4.26 2.12
CA ASP A 31 1.86 4.52 3.30
C ASP A 31 2.72 4.83 4.55
N ALA A 32 3.83 4.11 4.73
CA ALA A 32 4.80 4.40 5.79
C ALA A 32 5.44 5.79 5.66
N LEU A 33 5.81 6.21 4.43
CA LEU A 33 6.35 7.54 4.17
C LEU A 33 5.31 8.65 4.39
N ILE A 34 4.04 8.38 4.06
CA ILE A 34 2.94 9.30 4.35
C ILE A 34 2.78 9.47 5.87
N LEU A 35 2.87 8.39 6.65
CA LEU A 35 2.81 8.48 8.11
C LEU A 35 3.96 9.32 8.67
N GLU A 36 5.20 9.05 8.25
CA GLU A 36 6.38 9.81 8.67
C GLU A 36 6.24 11.31 8.35
N ALA A 37 5.82 11.66 7.13
CA ALA A 37 5.58 13.05 6.75
C ALA A 37 4.42 13.69 7.55
N ALA A 38 3.39 12.91 7.93
CA ALA A 38 2.26 13.41 8.70
C ALA A 38 2.53 13.50 10.22
N GLU A 39 3.63 12.91 10.70
CA GLU A 39 4.15 13.08 12.06
C GLU A 39 4.95 14.38 12.20
N ASP A 40 5.53 14.91 11.11
CA ASP A 40 6.11 16.26 11.08
C ASP A 40 5.01 17.33 11.03
N LEU A 41 4.84 18.06 12.13
CA LEU A 41 3.86 19.15 12.27
C LEU A 41 4.11 20.32 11.30
N ARG A 42 5.29 20.39 10.67
CA ARG A 42 5.64 21.44 9.70
C ARG A 42 5.22 21.11 8.28
N THR A 43 4.92 19.85 7.96
CA THR A 43 4.51 19.45 6.61
C THR A 43 2.99 19.61 6.43
N PRO A 44 2.52 20.51 5.56
CA PRO A 44 1.10 20.64 5.27
C PRO A 44 0.54 19.37 4.62
N ARG A 45 -0.62 18.91 5.09
CA ARG A 45 -1.27 17.69 4.58
C ARG A 45 -1.61 17.76 3.10
N ALA A 46 -1.95 18.94 2.60
CA ALA A 46 -2.19 19.18 1.17
C ALA A 46 -0.96 18.83 0.31
N LEU A 47 0.26 19.16 0.77
CA LEU A 47 1.49 18.83 0.04
C LEU A 47 1.79 17.33 0.07
N ILE A 48 1.48 16.65 1.19
CA ILE A 48 1.59 15.18 1.29
C ILE A 48 0.61 14.54 0.30
N ALA A 49 -0.63 15.02 0.26
CA ALA A 49 -1.67 14.53 -0.65
C ALA A 49 -1.28 14.72 -2.12
N GLU A 50 -0.78 15.91 -2.47
CA GLU A 50 -0.27 16.21 -3.82
C GLU A 50 0.87 15.28 -4.22
N ALA A 51 1.90 15.15 -3.38
CA ALA A 51 3.06 14.31 -3.68
C ALA A 51 2.68 12.81 -3.80
N ALA A 52 1.70 12.37 -3.01
CA ALA A 52 1.19 11.00 -3.05
C ALA A 52 0.14 10.76 -4.15
N GLN A 53 -0.30 11.80 -4.87
CA GLN A 53 -1.42 11.77 -5.81
C GLN A 53 -2.70 11.19 -5.17
N LEU A 54 -2.99 11.65 -3.95
CA LEU A 54 -4.14 11.26 -3.16
C LEU A 54 -4.97 12.48 -2.79
N SER A 55 -6.19 12.24 -2.35
CA SER A 55 -6.99 13.24 -1.65
C SER A 55 -6.56 13.34 -0.17
N GLU A 56 -6.72 14.50 0.46
CA GLU A 56 -6.45 14.66 1.90
C GLU A 56 -7.20 13.63 2.79
N PRO A 57 -8.48 13.28 2.53
CA PRO A 57 -9.16 12.22 3.28
C PRO A 57 -8.46 10.85 3.20
N GLN A 58 -7.86 10.51 2.05
CA GLN A 58 -7.09 9.28 1.92
C GLN A 58 -5.81 9.32 2.75
N VAL A 59 -5.12 10.47 2.80
CA VAL A 59 -3.95 10.67 3.68
C VAL A 59 -4.34 10.49 5.15
N TYR A 60 -5.47 11.06 5.60
CA TYR A 60 -5.97 10.84 6.96
C TYR A 60 -6.26 9.36 7.26
N LYS A 61 -6.89 8.67 6.31
CA LYS A 61 -7.18 7.23 6.46
C LYS A 61 -5.88 6.43 6.58
N ILE A 62 -4.92 6.66 5.69
CA ILE A 62 -3.62 5.98 5.68
C ILE A 62 -2.91 6.19 7.01
N ARG A 63 -2.78 7.45 7.47
CA ARG A 63 -2.16 7.76 8.76
C ARG A 63 -2.82 6.99 9.91
N ARG A 64 -4.16 7.00 9.97
CA ARG A 64 -4.91 6.29 11.01
C ARG A 64 -4.68 4.78 10.96
N ASP A 65 -4.72 4.20 9.77
CA ASP A 65 -4.59 2.76 9.58
C ASP A 65 -3.15 2.29 9.87
N GLU A 66 -2.13 3.08 9.54
CA GLU A 66 -0.72 2.81 9.88
C GLU A 66 -0.42 2.96 11.38
N LEU A 67 -0.98 3.97 12.06
CA LEU A 67 -0.85 4.10 13.52
C LEU A 67 -1.42 2.86 14.24
N LYS A 68 -2.58 2.37 13.80
CA LYS A 68 -3.17 1.13 14.34
C LYS A 68 -2.28 -0.09 14.11
N ARG A 69 -1.56 -0.17 12.98
CA ARG A 69 -0.61 -1.27 12.71
C ARG A 69 0.59 -1.22 13.66
N ARG A 70 1.10 -0.03 14.00
CA ARG A 70 2.19 0.12 14.98
C ARG A 70 1.78 -0.28 16.40
N GLU A 71 0.52 -0.05 16.75
CA GLU A 71 -0.03 -0.41 18.08
C GLU A 71 -0.35 -1.91 18.22
N GLN A 72 -0.44 -2.65 17.11
CA GLN A 72 -0.68 -4.08 17.14
C GLN A 72 0.64 -4.83 17.39
N PRO A 73 0.70 -5.74 18.39
CA PRO A 73 1.88 -6.57 18.59
C PRO A 73 2.11 -7.42 17.33
N PRO A 74 3.38 -7.72 16.97
CA PRO A 74 3.66 -8.62 15.86
C PRO A 74 2.97 -9.97 16.13
N GLU A 75 2.10 -10.40 15.21
CA GLU A 75 1.56 -11.76 15.23
C GLU A 75 2.75 -12.73 15.13
N LEU A 76 2.98 -13.49 16.21
CA LEU A 76 4.01 -14.55 16.33
C LEU A 76 3.58 -15.82 15.61
#